data_AF-A0A8X6IJW3-F1
#
_entry.id   AF-A0A8X6IJW3-F1
#
_cell.length_a   1.000
_cell.length_b   1.000
_cell.length_c   1.000
_cell.angle_alpha   90.00
_cell.angle_beta   90.00
_cell.angle_gamma   90.00
#
_symmetry.space_group_name_H-M   'P 1'
#
loop_
_entity.id
_entity.type
_entity.pdbx_description
1 polymer ?
#
loop_
_entity_poly.entity_id
_entity_poly.type
_entity_poly.pdbx_seq_one_letter_code
_entity_poly.pdbx_strand_id
1 'polypeptide(L)'
;MLEFNYNQESPNTNNIRGWHQMFQETKSLCKGKSSGNSRVSTESVKRIHRTKPTEIDVQRELQMPQKTVWRIFRRRLKMAPYVVQLVQQLKPKETARSKRTNNAMFMLESMEDKTMAGRLIFSDEPTFYVSGYS
;
A
#
# COMPACT_ATOMS: atom_id res chain seq x y z
N MET A 1 -47.09 -8.28 -7.89
CA MET A 1 -47.12 -8.55 -9.34
C MET A 1 -45.73 -8.29 -9.89
N LEU A 2 -45.06 -9.30 -10.44
CA LEU A 2 -43.78 -9.12 -11.12
C LEU A 2 -44.09 -8.81 -12.58
N GLU A 3 -43.79 -7.59 -13.02
CA GLU A 3 -43.89 -7.19 -14.42
C GLU A 3 -42.80 -7.91 -15.23
N PHE A 4 -43.22 -8.81 -16.12
CA PHE A 4 -42.32 -9.41 -17.09
C PHE A 4 -42.09 -8.41 -18.23
N ASN A 5 -40.88 -7.84 -18.29
CA ASN A 5 -40.46 -6.97 -19.39
C ASN A 5 -40.12 -7.82 -20.63
N TYR A 6 -41.03 -7.87 -21.61
CA TYR A 6 -40.91 -8.67 -22.84
C TYR A 6 -40.37 -7.90 -24.07
N ASN A 7 -39.83 -6.68 -23.90
CA ASN A 7 -39.39 -5.83 -25.02
C ASN A 7 -37.95 -6.12 -25.52
N GLN A 8 -37.45 -7.35 -25.40
CA GLN A 8 -36.15 -7.76 -25.95
C GLN A 8 -36.35 -8.74 -27.11
N GLU A 9 -35.54 -8.61 -28.16
CA GLU A 9 -35.50 -9.59 -29.25
C GLU A 9 -35.30 -11.02 -28.67
N SER A 10 -36.09 -11.96 -29.17
CA SER A 10 -36.03 -13.36 -28.73
C SER A 10 -34.61 -13.91 -28.91
N PRO A 11 -34.04 -14.57 -27.88
CA PRO A 11 -32.75 -15.23 -28.00
C PRO A 11 -32.74 -16.24 -29.15
N ASN A 12 -31.70 -16.22 -29.97
CA ASN A 12 -31.49 -17.21 -31.03
C ASN A 12 -31.49 -18.64 -30.45
N THR A 13 -32.06 -19.59 -31.20
CA THR A 13 -32.06 -21.04 -30.91
C THR A 13 -30.68 -21.57 -30.46
N ASN A 14 -29.59 -21.08 -31.04
CA ASN A 14 -28.23 -21.45 -30.64
C ASN A 14 -27.89 -21.01 -29.21
N ASN A 15 -28.34 -19.83 -28.79
CA ASN A 15 -28.16 -19.33 -27.42
C ASN A 15 -28.98 -20.17 -26.45
N ILE A 16 -30.23 -20.51 -26.80
CA ILE A 16 -31.12 -21.34 -25.97
C ILE A 16 -30.49 -22.73 -25.75
N ARG A 17 -29.99 -23.37 -26.80
CA ARG A 17 -29.33 -24.68 -26.69
C ARG A 17 -28.06 -24.61 -25.85
N GLY A 18 -27.25 -23.56 -26.03
CA GLY A 18 -26.05 -23.31 -25.24
C GLY A 18 -26.35 -23.10 -23.76
N TRP A 19 -27.39 -22.32 -23.43
CA TRP A 19 -27.85 -22.11 -22.06
C TRP A 19 -28.37 -23.38 -21.39
N HIS A 20 -29.18 -24.17 -22.11
CA HIS A 20 -29.66 -25.44 -21.59
C HIS A 20 -28.49 -26.38 -21.25
N GLN A 21 -27.50 -26.49 -22.15
CA GLN A 21 -26.32 -27.30 -21.89
C GLN A 21 -25.49 -26.78 -20.71
N MET A 22 -25.24 -25.47 -20.65
CA MET A 22 -24.51 -24.83 -19.55
C MET A 22 -25.21 -25.02 -18.20
N PHE A 23 -26.54 -24.99 -18.19
CA PHE A 23 -27.35 -25.24 -17.00
C PHE A 23 -27.34 -26.72 -16.60
N GLN A 24 -27.40 -27.66 -17.55
CA GLN A 24 -27.30 -29.09 -17.22
C GLN A 24 -25.95 -29.44 -16.57
N GLU A 25 -24.87 -28.87 -17.09
CA GLU A 25 -23.49 -29.10 -16.62
C GLU A 25 -23.18 -28.38 -15.31
N THR A 26 -23.51 -27.09 -15.20
CA THR A 26 -23.05 -26.22 -14.10
C THR A 26 -24.14 -25.91 -13.07
N LYS A 27 -25.40 -26.29 -13.35
CA LYS A 27 -26.61 -25.89 -12.60
C LYS A 27 -26.79 -24.38 -12.44
N SER A 28 -26.12 -23.60 -13.30
CA SER A 28 -26.14 -22.15 -13.27
C SER A 28 -26.05 -21.59 -14.68
N LEU A 29 -26.84 -20.55 -14.95
CA LEU A 29 -26.76 -19.75 -16.17
C LEU A 29 -25.84 -18.54 -16.01
N CYS A 30 -25.22 -18.38 -14.84
CA CYS A 30 -24.30 -17.27 -14.60
C CYS A 30 -23.05 -17.43 -15.46
N LYS A 31 -22.73 -16.38 -16.22
CA LYS A 31 -21.47 -16.33 -16.97
C LYS A 31 -20.29 -16.49 -16.00
N GLY A 32 -19.45 -17.48 -16.26
CA GLY A 32 -18.21 -17.69 -15.50
C GLY A 32 -17.27 -16.49 -15.59
N LYS A 33 -16.32 -16.40 -14.66
CA LYS A 33 -15.27 -15.38 -14.70
C LYS A 33 -14.48 -15.54 -16.00
N SER A 34 -14.60 -14.58 -16.91
CA SER A 34 -13.73 -14.53 -18.08
C SER A 34 -12.29 -14.29 -17.63
N SER A 35 -11.34 -15.03 -18.19
CA SER A 35 -9.92 -14.76 -18.02
C SER A 35 -9.58 -13.43 -18.70
N GLY A 36 -9.73 -12.34 -17.97
CA GLY A 36 -9.37 -11.01 -18.48
C GLY A 36 -7.87 -10.91 -18.73
N ASN A 37 -7.49 -10.18 -19.79
CA ASN A 37 -6.09 -9.93 -20.11
C ASN A 37 -5.44 -9.04 -19.03
N SER A 38 -4.53 -9.60 -18.24
CA SER A 38 -3.71 -8.80 -17.32
C SER A 38 -2.61 -8.13 -18.13
N ARG A 39 -2.71 -6.82 -18.34
CA ARG A 39 -1.67 -6.00 -19.00
C ARG A 39 -0.30 -6.02 -18.30
N VAL A 40 -0.23 -6.53 -17.07
CA VAL A 40 0.99 -6.53 -16.24
C VAL A 40 1.29 -7.96 -15.83
N SER A 41 2.54 -8.37 -16.02
CA SER A 41 3.03 -9.70 -15.64
C SER A 41 3.08 -9.84 -14.12
N THR A 42 2.95 -11.07 -13.63
CA THR A 42 3.06 -11.38 -12.21
C THR A 42 4.48 -11.13 -11.68
N GLU A 43 5.49 -11.25 -12.54
CA GLU A 43 6.89 -10.97 -12.22
C GLU A 43 7.13 -9.49 -11.91
N SER A 44 6.63 -8.58 -12.75
CA SER A 44 6.73 -7.13 -12.50
C SER A 44 6.06 -6.75 -11.18
N VAL A 45 4.91 -7.35 -10.86
CA VAL A 45 4.21 -7.12 -9.57
C VAL A 45 5.07 -7.61 -8.39
N LYS A 46 5.70 -8.78 -8.51
CA LYS A 46 6.62 -9.30 -7.47
C LYS A 46 7.85 -8.41 -7.29
N ARG A 47 8.41 -7.88 -8.38
CA ARG A 47 9.56 -6.95 -8.34
C ARG A 47 9.20 -5.69 -7.56
N ILE A 48 8.08 -5.04 -7.90
CA ILE A 48 7.58 -3.85 -7.19
C ILE A 48 7.37 -4.15 -5.70
N HIS A 49 6.82 -5.31 -5.36
CA HIS A 49 6.60 -5.66 -3.96
C HIS A 49 7.90 -5.80 -3.16
N ARG A 50 8.95 -6.37 -3.78
CA ARG A 50 10.25 -6.59 -3.14
C ARG A 50 11.01 -5.29 -2.88
N THR A 51 11.06 -4.41 -3.88
CA THR A 51 11.85 -3.17 -3.79
C THR A 51 11.16 -2.06 -3.00
N LYS A 52 9.85 -2.21 -2.70
CA LYS A 52 8.97 -1.17 -2.11
C LYS A 52 9.25 0.25 -2.66
N PRO A 53 9.38 0.40 -3.98
CA PRO A 53 9.76 1.65 -4.61
C PRO A 53 8.63 2.68 -4.51
N THR A 54 8.96 3.97 -4.67
CA THR A 54 7.91 4.98 -4.79
C THR A 54 7.19 4.83 -6.14
N GLU A 55 5.99 5.39 -6.26
CA GLU A 55 5.21 5.34 -7.50
C GLU A 55 5.99 5.89 -8.71
N ILE A 56 6.76 6.96 -8.49
CA ILE A 56 7.58 7.62 -9.51
C ILE A 56 8.71 6.68 -9.97
N ASP A 57 9.36 5.99 -9.03
CA ASP A 57 10.43 5.04 -9.34
C ASP A 57 9.89 3.89 -10.21
N VAL A 58 8.72 3.34 -9.87
CA VAL A 58 8.07 2.27 -10.64
C VAL A 58 7.71 2.71 -12.04
N GLN A 59 7.15 3.92 -12.17
CA GLN A 59 6.80 4.48 -13.47
C GLN A 59 8.04 4.59 -14.37
N ARG A 60 9.16 5.09 -13.82
CA ARG A 60 10.42 5.26 -14.56
C ARG A 60 11.06 3.93 -14.92
N GLU A 61 11.14 3.00 -13.95
CA GLU A 61 11.84 1.73 -14.12
C GLU A 61 11.11 0.77 -15.06
N LEU A 62 9.78 0.70 -14.96
CA LEU A 62 8.97 -0.25 -15.73
C LEU A 62 8.26 0.40 -16.93
N GLN A 63 8.52 1.68 -17.20
CA GLN A 63 7.88 2.47 -18.27
C GLN A 63 6.36 2.32 -18.30
N MET A 64 5.74 2.21 -17.12
CA MET A 64 4.29 2.00 -16.99
C MET A 64 3.54 3.32 -16.79
N PRO A 65 2.33 3.45 -17.34
CA PRO A 65 1.48 4.58 -17.01
C PRO A 65 1.16 4.64 -15.52
N GLN A 66 1.15 5.84 -14.95
CA GLN A 66 0.89 6.11 -13.53
C GLN A 66 -0.38 5.40 -13.00
N LYS A 67 -1.47 5.44 -13.77
CA LYS A 67 -2.74 4.78 -13.43
C LYS A 67 -2.61 3.26 -13.25
N THR A 68 -1.72 2.62 -14.03
CA THR A 68 -1.44 1.19 -13.92
C THR A 68 -0.66 0.90 -12.64
N VAL A 69 0.33 1.73 -12.31
CA VAL A 69 1.09 1.66 -11.05
C VAL A 69 0.13 1.76 -9.86
N TRP A 70 -0.72 2.78 -9.81
CA TRP A 70 -1.76 2.92 -8.76
C TRP A 70 -2.65 1.69 -8.61
N ARG A 71 -3.10 1.12 -9.75
CA ARG A 71 -3.94 -0.08 -9.73
C ARG A 71 -3.20 -1.29 -9.15
N ILE A 72 -1.91 -1.44 -9.46
CA ILE A 72 -1.08 -2.49 -8.87
C ILE A 72 -0.97 -2.28 -7.35
N PHE A 73 -0.61 -1.08 -6.91
CA PHE A 73 -0.43 -0.78 -5.48
C PHE A 73 -1.71 -1.04 -4.68
N ARG A 74 -2.88 -0.56 -5.14
CA ARG A 74 -4.15 -0.71 -4.40
C ARG A 74 -4.84 -2.06 -4.58
N ARG A 75 -4.88 -2.62 -5.80
CA ARG A 75 -5.68 -3.84 -6.10
C ARG A 75 -4.88 -5.12 -6.03
N ARG A 76 -3.60 -5.11 -6.42
CA ARG A 76 -2.74 -6.30 -6.44
C ARG A 76 -1.94 -6.44 -5.14
N LEU A 77 -1.28 -5.36 -4.72
CA LEU A 77 -0.41 -5.35 -3.53
C LEU A 77 -1.14 -4.95 -2.24
N LYS A 78 -2.33 -4.35 -2.35
CA LYS A 78 -3.14 -3.88 -1.21
C LYS A 78 -2.34 -3.01 -0.22
N MET A 79 -1.42 -2.21 -0.74
CA MET A 79 -0.60 -1.31 0.07
C MET A 79 -1.45 -0.13 0.52
N ALA A 80 -1.39 0.19 1.82
CA ALA A 80 -1.94 1.44 2.34
C ALA A 80 -1.04 2.61 1.94
N PRO A 81 -1.59 3.82 1.76
CA PRO A 81 -0.76 5.02 1.63
C PRO A 81 0.12 5.14 2.87
N TYR A 82 1.43 5.28 2.65
CA TYR A 82 2.39 5.43 3.74
C TYR A 82 2.33 6.84 4.30
N VAL A 83 2.31 6.96 5.62
CA VAL A 83 2.57 8.23 6.30
C VAL A 83 4.07 8.46 6.26
N VAL A 84 4.50 9.53 5.57
CA VAL A 84 5.90 9.94 5.56
C VAL A 84 6.20 10.59 6.91
N GLN A 85 7.10 9.99 7.69
CA GLN A 85 7.61 10.61 8.92
C GLN A 85 8.83 11.46 8.58
N LEU A 86 8.79 12.73 8.97
CA LEU A 86 9.96 13.60 8.91
C LEU A 86 10.86 13.23 10.09
N VAL A 87 12.05 12.72 9.78
CA VAL A 87 13.07 12.34 10.77
C VAL A 87 14.32 13.19 10.55
N GLN A 88 15.01 13.53 11.64
CA GLN A 88 16.29 14.23 11.54
C GLN A 88 17.31 13.39 10.77
N GLN A 89 17.88 13.94 9.70
CA GLN A 89 18.90 13.26 8.91
C GLN A 89 20.18 13.09 9.74
N LEU A 90 20.63 11.83 9.86
CA LEU A 90 21.94 11.54 10.44
C LEU A 90 23.03 11.84 9.42
N LYS A 91 24.08 12.56 9.85
CA LYS A 91 25.26 12.78 9.01
C LYS A 91 25.92 11.42 8.69
N PRO A 92 26.38 11.19 7.44
CA PRO A 92 27.08 9.97 7.05
C PRO A 92 28.49 9.97 7.66
N LYS A 93 28.55 9.59 8.92
CA LYS A 93 29.78 9.19 9.61
C LYS A 93 29.35 8.11 10.59
N GLU A 94 29.98 6.95 10.54
CA GLU A 94 29.74 5.84 11.48
C GLU A 94 29.73 6.31 12.94
N THR A 95 30.45 7.40 13.21
CA THR A 95 30.50 8.10 14.48
C THR A 95 29.16 8.64 14.98
N ALA A 96 28.26 9.15 14.13
CA ALA A 96 26.99 9.73 14.60
C ALA A 96 26.01 8.65 15.08
N ARG A 97 25.95 7.52 14.35
CA ARG A 97 25.16 6.36 14.74
C ARG A 97 25.77 5.70 15.98
N SER A 98 27.08 5.46 15.98
CA SER A 98 27.79 4.86 17.12
C SER A 98 27.68 5.73 18.38
N LYS A 99 27.84 7.05 18.30
CA LYS A 99 27.65 7.96 19.45
C LYS A 99 26.24 7.89 20.01
N ARG A 100 25.20 7.89 19.15
CA ARG A 100 23.81 7.73 19.61
C ARG A 100 23.60 6.38 20.28
N THR A 101 24.12 5.29 19.71
CA THR A 101 24.02 3.95 20.32
C THR A 101 24.74 3.91 21.67
N ASN A 102 25.98 4.38 21.76
CA ASN A 102 26.76 4.35 22.99
C ASN A 102 26.09 5.19 24.08
N ASN A 103 25.59 6.39 23.75
CA ASN A 103 24.86 7.22 24.70
C ASN A 103 23.56 6.56 25.16
N ALA A 104 22.83 5.89 24.26
CA ALA A 104 21.62 5.16 24.60
C ALA A 104 21.92 3.96 25.52
N MET A 105 22.98 3.20 25.25
CA MET A 105 23.42 2.09 26.11
C MET A 105 23.85 2.59 27.49
N PHE A 106 24.65 3.66 27.54
CA PHE A 106 25.06 4.28 28.80
C PHE A 106 23.87 4.76 29.63
N MET A 107 22.89 5.41 29.00
CA MET A 107 21.67 5.84 29.67
C MET A 107 20.84 4.63 30.15
N LEU A 108 20.80 3.55 29.38
CA LEU A 108 20.09 2.33 29.74
C LEU A 108 20.71 1.66 30.99
N GLU A 109 22.04 1.49 31.00
CA GLU A 109 22.79 0.95 32.15
C GLU A 109 22.64 1.84 33.38
N SER A 110 22.72 3.16 33.19
CA SER A 110 22.56 4.14 34.28
C SER A 110 21.15 4.11 34.91
N MET A 111 20.13 3.69 34.16
CA MET A 111 18.76 3.56 34.66
C MET A 111 18.54 2.31 35.52
N GLU A 112 19.52 1.41 35.65
CA GLU A 112 19.47 0.34 36.65
C GLU A 112 19.51 0.89 38.09
N ASP A 113 20.17 2.03 38.29
CA ASP A 113 20.06 2.79 39.53
C ASP A 113 18.68 3.47 39.60
N LYS A 114 17.83 2.99 40.50
CA LYS A 114 16.48 3.52 40.73
C LYS A 114 16.45 5.00 41.11
N THR A 115 17.58 5.56 41.57
CA THR A 115 17.67 6.98 41.94
C THR A 115 18.02 7.89 40.76
N MET A 116 18.55 7.36 39.65
CA MET A 116 19.00 8.15 38.50
C MET A 116 17.87 8.92 37.83
N ALA A 117 16.70 8.31 37.66
CA ALA A 117 15.55 8.97 37.05
C ALA A 117 15.10 10.24 37.81
N GLY A 118 15.23 10.24 39.15
CA GLY A 118 14.87 11.39 39.99
C GLY A 118 15.88 12.54 39.96
N ARG A 119 17.10 12.29 39.46
CA ARG A 119 18.16 13.30 39.33
C ARG A 119 18.26 13.88 37.93
N LEU A 120 17.62 13.25 36.95
CA LEU A 120 17.72 13.61 35.55
C LEU A 120 16.83 14.82 35.24
N ILE A 121 17.43 15.89 34.74
CA ILE A 121 16.73 17.11 34.33
C ILE A 121 16.99 17.34 32.85
N PHE A 122 15.93 17.54 32.08
CA PHE A 122 16.01 17.90 30.67
C PHE A 122 15.63 19.37 30.49
N SER A 123 16.44 20.09 29.71
CA SER A 123 16.17 21.46 29.28
C SER A 123 16.28 21.53 27.76
N ASP A 124 15.33 22.22 27.12
CA ASP A 124 15.38 22.57 25.70
C ASP A 124 14.90 24.02 25.55
N GLU A 125 15.38 24.72 24.54
CA GLU A 125 15.02 26.10 24.24
C GLU A 125 14.09 26.14 23.03
N PRO A 126 12.76 26.20 23.24
CA PRO A 126 11.81 26.24 22.13
C PRO A 126 11.78 27.63 21.48
N THR A 127 11.89 27.66 20.14
CA THR A 127 11.68 28.88 19.36
C THR A 127 10.19 29.02 19.02
N PHE A 128 9.57 30.13 19.42
CA PHE A 128 8.18 30.46 19.08
C PHE A 128 8.12 31.63 18.09
N TYR A 129 7.20 31.56 17.13
CA TYR A 129 6.88 32.68 16.24
C TYR A 129 5.70 33.47 16.82
N VAL A 130 5.89 34.77 17.08
CA VAL A 130 4.91 35.64 17.77
C VAL A 130 4.00 36.42 16.79
N SER A 131 4.07 36.17 15.48
CA SER A 131 3.22 36.85 14.50
C SER A 131 1.91 36.10 14.27
N GLY A 132 0.91 36.35 15.10
CA GLY A 132 -0.49 36.02 14.82
C GLY A 132 -1.35 37.27 14.93
N TYR A 133 -1.85 37.79 13.80
CA TYR A 133 -2.98 38.72 13.84
C TYR A 133 -4.22 37.88 14.15
N SER A 134 -4.80 38.09 15.33
CA SER A 134 -6.13 37.64 15.75
C SER A 134 -7.21 38.55 15.21
#